data_AF-A0A218UNL1-F1
#
_entry.id   AF-A0A218UNL1-F1
#
_cell.length_a   1.000
_cell.length_b   1.000
_cell.length_c   1.000
_cell.angle_alpha   90.00
_cell.angle_beta   90.00
_cell.angle_gamma   90.00
#
_symmetry.space_group_name_H-M   'P 1'
#
loop_
_entity.id
_entity.type
_entity.pdbx_description
1 polymer ?
#
loop_
_entity_poly.entity_id
_entity_poly.type
_entity_poly.pdbx_seq_one_letter_code
_entity_poly.pdbx_strand_id
1 'polypeptide(L)'
;MSLQDAPGGLFQMPPGDPFPERVTVVWLSVLALAFALVCEPQENLSLAEITLRRLAPRLLLSLRLLGPGADVLLRPDAADGLLDRVLPHGQILFLNERFLRAVD
;
A
#
# COMPACT_ATOMS: atom_id res chain seq x y z
N MET A 1 3.21 12.07 -14.76
CA MET A 1 3.86 12.14 -13.43
C MET A 1 4.34 10.74 -13.11
N SER A 2 5.62 10.54 -12.84
CA SER A 2 6.13 9.21 -12.49
C SER A 2 5.56 8.83 -11.13
N LEU A 3 5.07 7.59 -10.97
CA LEU A 3 4.63 7.10 -9.64
C LEU A 3 5.76 7.12 -8.60
N GLN A 4 7.01 7.19 -9.05
CA GLN A 4 8.18 7.30 -8.18
C GLN A 4 8.23 8.66 -7.45
N ASP A 5 7.68 9.71 -8.05
CA ASP A 5 7.66 11.08 -7.51
C ASP A 5 6.34 11.42 -6.80
N ALA A 6 5.48 10.42 -6.60
CA ALA A 6 4.21 10.61 -5.91
C ALA A 6 4.46 11.13 -4.47
N PRO A 7 3.69 12.14 -4.02
CA PRO A 7 3.83 12.69 -2.69
C PRO A 7 3.53 11.62 -1.64
N GLY A 8 4.32 11.60 -0.58
CA GLY A 8 4.18 10.63 0.49
C GLY A 8 5.02 11.03 1.69
N GLY A 9 4.93 10.26 2.76
CA GLY A 9 5.67 10.50 3.98
C GLY A 9 5.27 9.59 5.12
N LEU A 10 5.64 10.00 6.33
CA LEU A 10 5.34 9.29 7.56
C LEU A 10 4.68 10.23 8.57
N PHE A 11 3.74 9.70 9.36
CA PHE A 11 3.25 10.35 10.56
C PHE A 11 2.97 9.32 11.65
N GLN A 12 2.93 9.77 12.91
CA GLN A 12 2.64 8.89 14.04
C GLN A 12 1.19 9.05 14.47
N MET A 13 0.55 7.94 14.83
CA MET A 13 -0.76 7.94 15.47
C MET A 13 -0.58 7.56 16.95
N PRO A 14 -1.21 8.30 17.88
CA PRO A 14 -1.22 7.91 19.28
C PRO A 14 -2.01 6.61 19.48
N PRO A 15 -1.79 5.89 20.59
CA PRO A 15 -2.63 4.76 20.98
C PRO A 15 -4.12 5.13 21.02
N GLY A 16 -4.99 4.24 20.57
CA GLY A 16 -6.43 4.43 20.52
C GLY A 16 -7.16 3.26 19.86
N ASP A 17 -8.43 3.44 19.52
CA ASP A 17 -9.14 2.51 18.65
C ASP A 17 -8.84 2.89 17.17
N PRO A 18 -8.36 1.98 16.31
CA PRO A 18 -8.19 0.54 16.48
C PRO A 18 -6.79 0.06 16.92
N PHE A 19 -5.83 0.96 17.13
CA PHE A 19 -4.44 0.60 17.43
C PHE A 19 -4.09 0.79 18.92
N PRO A 20 -3.99 -0.30 19.71
CA PRO A 20 -3.76 -0.22 21.15
C PRO A 20 -2.40 0.38 21.52
N GLU A 21 -1.46 0.40 20.58
CA GLU A 21 -0.13 0.98 20.73
C GLU A 21 0.08 2.15 19.77
N ARG A 22 1.16 2.90 19.99
CA ARG A 22 1.58 3.95 19.05
C ARG A 22 2.06 3.29 17.76
N VAL A 23 1.52 3.72 16.63
CA VAL A 23 1.90 3.22 15.31
C VAL A 23 2.44 4.34 14.44
N THR A 24 3.26 3.97 13.44
CA THR A 24 3.71 4.90 12.40
C THR A 24 3.02 4.56 11.10
N VAL A 25 2.35 5.54 10.50
CA VAL A 25 1.70 5.39 9.21
C VAL A 25 2.65 5.87 8.11
N VAL A 26 3.02 4.97 7.22
CA VAL A 26 3.69 5.27 5.97
C VAL A 26 2.63 5.45 4.90
N TRP A 27 2.66 6.55 4.15
CA TRP A 27 1.62 6.85 3.16
C TRP A 27 2.18 7.37 1.83
N LEU A 28 1.41 7.17 0.77
CA LEU A 28 1.67 7.63 -0.59
C LEU A 28 0.35 8.06 -1.23
N SER A 29 0.33 9.23 -1.88
CA SER A 29 -0.84 9.72 -2.62
C SER A 29 -0.62 9.67 -4.12
N VAL A 30 -1.55 9.06 -4.83
CA VAL A 30 -1.54 8.94 -6.30
C VAL A 30 -2.95 9.22 -6.83
N LEU A 31 -3.06 10.18 -7.75
CA LEU A 31 -4.34 10.68 -8.25
C LEU A 31 -5.21 11.21 -7.10
N ALA A 32 -6.41 10.64 -6.91
CA ALA A 32 -7.35 11.00 -5.84
C ALA A 32 -7.34 10.00 -4.67
N LEU A 33 -6.33 9.13 -4.58
CA LEU A 33 -6.22 8.10 -3.54
C LEU A 33 -4.97 8.27 -2.69
N ALA A 34 -5.08 7.85 -1.43
CA ALA A 34 -3.95 7.60 -0.55
C ALA A 34 -3.85 6.11 -0.25
N PHE A 35 -2.64 5.56 -0.37
CA PHE A 35 -2.27 4.24 0.11
C PHE A 35 -1.51 4.40 1.41
N ALA A 36 -1.76 3.53 2.39
CA ALA A 36 -1.10 3.60 3.69
C ALA A 36 -0.76 2.20 4.22
N LEU A 37 0.38 2.11 4.90
CA LEU A 37 0.77 0.98 5.75
C LEU A 37 0.88 1.47 7.19
N VAL A 38 0.18 0.80 8.10
CA VAL A 38 0.27 1.08 9.54
C VAL A 38 1.31 0.15 10.11
N CYS A 39 2.39 0.71 10.65
CA CYS A 39 3.54 -0.03 11.13
C CYS A 39 3.64 0.01 12.66
N GLU A 40 3.89 -1.14 13.27
CA GLU A 40 4.20 -1.29 14.68
C GLU A 40 5.58 -0.69 15.02
N PRO A 41 5.86 -0.34 16.29
CA PRO A 41 7.11 0.31 16.69
C PRO A 41 8.41 -0.41 16.29
N GLN A 42 8.36 -1.73 16.11
CA GLN A 42 9.54 -2.56 15.82
C GLN A 42 9.77 -2.77 14.32
N GLU A 43 8.82 -2.38 13.47
CA GLU A 43 8.89 -2.64 12.04
C GLU A 43 9.86 -1.71 11.31
N ASN A 44 10.36 -2.18 10.17
CA ASN A 44 11.29 -1.42 9.36
C ASN A 44 10.54 -0.44 8.44
N LEU A 45 10.50 0.83 8.85
CA LEU A 45 9.79 1.89 8.13
C LEU A 45 10.33 2.14 6.70
N SER A 46 11.64 2.02 6.49
CA SER A 46 12.23 2.16 5.15
C SER A 46 11.77 1.05 4.21
N LEU A 47 11.68 -0.18 4.72
CA LEU A 47 11.16 -1.32 3.96
C LEU A 47 9.66 -1.13 3.66
N ALA A 48 8.88 -0.66 4.63
CA ALA A 48 7.46 -0.37 4.44
C ALA A 48 7.24 0.70 3.36
N GLU A 49 8.04 1.78 3.35
CA GLU A 49 7.95 2.82 2.32
C GLU A 49 8.28 2.28 0.92
N ILE A 50 9.38 1.54 0.78
CA ILE A 50 9.76 0.93 -0.50
C ILE A 50 8.67 -0.04 -0.97
N THR A 51 8.10 -0.82 -0.05
CA THR A 51 7.01 -1.75 -0.33
C THR A 51 5.77 -1.02 -0.82
N LEU A 52 5.34 0.03 -0.13
CA LEU A 52 4.19 0.84 -0.52
C LEU A 52 4.36 1.44 -1.92
N ARG A 53 5.54 1.98 -2.23
CA ARG A 53 5.87 2.52 -3.57
C ARG A 53 5.84 1.45 -4.66
N ARG A 54 6.20 0.20 -4.35
CA ARG A 54 6.13 -0.95 -5.30
C ARG A 54 4.71 -1.48 -5.49
N LEU A 55 3.87 -1.39 -4.46
CA LEU A 55 2.49 -1.89 -4.49
C LEU A 55 1.49 -0.91 -5.09
N ALA A 56 1.67 0.39 -4.87
CA ALA A 56 0.73 1.41 -5.34
C ALA A 56 0.41 1.33 -6.86
N PRO A 57 1.38 1.15 -7.79
CA PRO A 57 1.06 0.96 -9.20
C PRO A 57 0.17 -0.26 -9.47
N ARG A 58 0.41 -1.36 -8.74
CA ARG A 58 -0.32 -2.63 -8.90
C ARG A 58 -1.73 -2.55 -8.35
N LEU A 59 -1.88 -1.91 -7.19
CA LEU A 59 -3.19 -1.64 -6.60
C LEU A 59 -4.01 -0.73 -7.51
N LEU A 60 -3.43 0.34 -8.08
CA LEU A 60 -4.12 1.22 -9.02
C LEU A 60 -4.63 0.47 -10.26
N LEU A 61 -3.80 -0.42 -10.82
CA LEU A 61 -4.19 -1.27 -11.96
C LEU A 61 -5.30 -2.25 -11.57
N SER A 62 -5.16 -2.93 -10.43
CA SER A 62 -6.12 -3.95 -9.96
C SER A 62 -7.49 -3.36 -9.63
N LEU A 63 -7.50 -2.15 -9.08
CA LEU A 63 -8.72 -1.38 -8.79
C LEU A 63 -9.35 -0.76 -10.04
N ARG A 64 -8.74 -0.91 -11.24
CA ARG A 64 -9.21 -0.38 -12.54
C ARG A 64 -9.51 1.13 -12.54
N LEU A 65 -8.78 1.89 -11.73
CA LEU A 65 -9.04 3.32 -11.47
C LEU A 65 -8.57 4.26 -12.59
N LEU A 66 -8.04 3.68 -13.68
CA LEU A 66 -7.52 4.41 -14.83
C LEU A 66 -8.46 4.30 -16.05
N GLY A 67 -9.66 3.73 -15.89
CA GLY A 67 -10.65 3.57 -16.96
C GLY A 67 -11.66 4.73 -17.06
N PRO A 68 -12.09 5.13 -18.27
CA PRO A 68 -13.17 6.11 -18.42
C PRO A 68 -14.49 5.55 -17.84
N GLY A 69 -15.15 6.33 -16.98
CA GLY A 69 -16.39 5.93 -16.31
C GLY A 69 -16.21 5.18 -14.99
N ALA A 70 -14.99 5.17 -14.41
CA ALA A 70 -14.77 4.70 -13.06
C ALA A 70 -15.41 5.67 -12.05
N ASP A 71 -16.72 5.55 -11.82
CA ASP A 71 -17.23 5.72 -10.47
C ASP A 71 -16.40 4.75 -9.62
N VAL A 72 -15.54 5.30 -8.75
CA VAL A 72 -14.52 4.58 -7.98
C VAL A 72 -15.21 3.69 -6.95
N LEU A 73 -15.87 2.63 -7.41
CA LEU A 73 -16.21 1.50 -6.58
C LEU A 73 -14.89 0.78 -6.35
N LEU A 74 -14.26 1.10 -5.22
CA LEU A 74 -13.18 0.30 -4.66
C LEU A 74 -13.62 -1.17 -4.75
N ARG A 75 -12.79 -2.01 -5.38
CA ARG A 75 -13.04 -3.44 -5.49
C ARG A 75 -12.30 -4.12 -4.34
N PRO A 76 -12.90 -4.24 -3.14
CA PRO A 76 -12.22 -4.78 -1.97
C PRO A 76 -11.64 -6.16 -2.27
N ASP A 77 -12.41 -7.05 -2.90
CA ASP A 77 -11.97 -8.40 -3.26
C ASP A 77 -10.70 -8.43 -4.13
N ALA A 78 -10.53 -7.43 -5.02
CA ALA A 78 -9.35 -7.35 -5.88
C ALA A 78 -8.12 -6.83 -5.13
N ALA A 79 -8.33 -5.92 -4.17
CA ALA A 79 -7.27 -5.47 -3.27
C ALA A 79 -6.87 -6.60 -2.31
N ASP A 80 -7.83 -7.30 -1.72
CA ASP A 80 -7.60 -8.42 -0.80
C ASP A 80 -6.80 -9.54 -1.48
N GLY A 81 -7.20 -9.96 -2.68
CA GLY A 81 -6.48 -11.00 -3.43
C GLY A 81 -5.05 -10.61 -3.82
N LEU A 82 -4.76 -9.32 -4.02
CA LEU A 82 -3.39 -8.84 -4.22
C LEU A 82 -2.61 -8.85 -2.91
N LEU A 83 -3.21 -8.30 -1.84
CA LEU A 83 -2.60 -8.22 -0.51
C LEU A 83 -2.27 -9.59 0.05
N ASP A 84 -3.14 -10.60 -0.12
CA ASP A 84 -2.86 -11.99 0.29
C ASP A 84 -1.61 -12.58 -0.37
N ARG A 85 -1.22 -12.10 -1.55
CA ARG A 85 -0.03 -12.58 -2.27
C ARG A 85 1.23 -11.82 -1.91
N VAL A 86 1.14 -10.51 -1.67
CA VAL A 86 2.30 -9.62 -1.52
C VAL A 86 2.56 -9.19 -0.07
N LEU A 87 1.52 -9.22 0.76
CA LEU A 87 1.48 -8.87 2.18
C LEU A 87 0.58 -9.84 2.96
N PRO A 88 0.82 -11.17 2.88
CA PRO A 88 0.00 -12.14 3.61
C PRO A 88 0.05 -11.83 5.11
N HIS A 89 -1.13 -11.64 5.71
CA HIS A 89 -1.26 -11.27 7.12
C HIS A 89 -0.50 -10.00 7.53
N GLY A 90 -0.26 -9.08 6.58
CA GLY A 90 0.52 -7.86 6.81
C GLY A 90 2.05 -8.06 6.81
N GLN A 91 2.53 -9.27 6.57
CA GLN A 91 3.98 -9.55 6.56
C GLN A 91 4.60 -9.14 5.22
N ILE A 92 5.60 -8.27 5.29
CA ILE A 92 6.36 -7.86 4.11
C ILE A 92 7.24 -9.02 3.63
N LEU A 93 6.86 -9.63 2.51
CA LEU A 93 7.68 -10.63 1.83
C LEU A 93 8.83 -9.97 1.06
N PHE A 94 9.84 -10.76 0.68
CA PHE A 94 10.89 -10.28 -0.21
C PHE A 94 10.34 -10.02 -1.63
N LEU A 95 9.95 -8.77 -1.89
CA LEU A 95 9.33 -8.34 -3.15
C LEU A 95 10.37 -8.04 -4.24
N ASN A 96 11.06 -9.07 -4.72
CA ASN A 96 11.94 -8.91 -5.89
C ASN A 96 11.14 -8.77 -7.20
N GLU A 97 11.79 -8.23 -8.23
CA GLU A 97 11.13 -7.96 -9.53
C GLU A 97 10.58 -9.23 -10.20
N ARG A 98 11.18 -10.41 -9.97
CA ARG A 98 10.69 -11.68 -10.54
C ARG A 98 9.41 -12.14 -9.86
N PHE A 99 9.34 -12.02 -8.53
CA PHE A 99 8.17 -12.34 -7.73
C PHE A 99 7.02 -11.40 -8.10
N LEU A 100 7.29 -10.10 -8.12
CA LEU A 100 6.30 -9.10 -8.47
C LEU A 100 5.69 -9.33 -9.87
N ARG A 101 6.49 -9.71 -10.87
CA ARG A 101 5.99 -10.08 -12.21
C ARG A 101 5.19 -11.38 -12.27
N ALA A 102 5.40 -12.30 -11.33
CA ALA A 102 4.66 -13.58 -11.29
C ALA A 102 3.28 -13.44 -10.59
N VAL A 103 3.10 -12.35 -9.84
CA VAL A 103 1.89 -12.06 -9.07
C VAL A 103 0.92 -11.15 -9.84
N ASP A 104 1.45 -10.33 -10.76
CA ASP A 104 0.70 -9.55 -11.76
C ASP A 104 -0.04 -10.46 -12.76
#